data_AF-A0AAV2S930-F1
#
_entry.id   AF-A0AAV2S930-F1
#
_cell.length_a   1.000
_cell.length_b   1.000
_cell.length_c   1.000
_cell.angle_alpha   90.00
_cell.angle_beta   90.00
_cell.angle_gamma   90.00
#
_symmetry.space_group_name_H-M   'P 1'
#
loop_
_entity.id
_entity.type
_entity.pdbx_description
1 polymer ?
#
loop_
_entity_poly.entity_id
_entity_poly.type
_entity_poly.pdbx_seq_one_letter_code
_entity_poly.pdbx_strand_id
1 'polypeptide(L)'
;MEHGWAINIGGGFHHCCSEEGGGFCAYADITLAIYLVLLNYQNVQRVMIIDLDAHQGNGHERDFIGRRDVYILDVYNKDIYPGDELAKQAISRRVELFSFTEDEEYLHKVNTHVEGALNEFHPQFVVYNAGTDIMIGDSLGLLSISKKGIIERDEIVWSKVRQRGIPIMMVTSGGYQRSTAAVIADSIINLNNKDLISLSGGIVSL
;
A
#
# COMPACT_ATOMS: atom_id res chain seq x y z
N MET A 1 -12.47 -9.32 -12.31
CA MET A 1 -11.94 -8.08 -12.93
C MET A 1 -11.24 -8.45 -14.21
N GLU A 2 -11.57 -7.81 -15.33
CA GLU A 2 -11.10 -8.15 -16.69
C GLU A 2 -9.57 -8.11 -16.84
N HIS A 3 -8.90 -7.15 -16.19
CA HIS A 3 -7.45 -6.98 -16.25
C HIS A 3 -6.69 -7.58 -15.06
N GLY A 4 -7.41 -7.96 -13.99
CA GLY A 4 -6.81 -8.43 -12.74
C GLY A 4 -6.03 -7.35 -11.97
N TRP A 5 -6.25 -6.07 -12.27
CA TRP A 5 -5.66 -4.97 -11.52
C TRP A 5 -6.48 -3.66 -11.61
N ALA A 6 -6.26 -2.74 -10.67
CA ALA A 6 -6.77 -1.37 -10.68
C ALA A 6 -5.80 -0.41 -9.96
N ILE A 7 -5.79 0.87 -10.34
CA ILE A 7 -5.05 1.93 -9.66
C ILE A 7 -6.00 3.13 -9.42
N ASN A 8 -6.14 3.55 -8.17
CA ASN A 8 -6.88 4.75 -7.80
C ASN A 8 -5.95 5.78 -7.15
N ILE A 9 -5.56 6.79 -7.93
CA ILE A 9 -4.62 7.85 -7.55
C ILE A 9 -5.23 8.82 -6.51
N GLY A 10 -6.55 8.79 -6.33
CA GLY A 10 -7.25 9.62 -5.35
C GLY A 10 -7.56 8.92 -4.04
N GLY A 11 -7.17 7.65 -3.86
CA GLY A 11 -7.50 6.84 -2.68
C GLY A 11 -6.33 6.60 -1.74
N GLY A 12 -6.57 5.80 -0.70
CA GLY A 12 -5.58 5.46 0.32
C GLY A 12 -5.82 6.20 1.63
N PHE A 13 -7.07 6.38 2.02
CA PHE A 13 -7.47 7.13 3.21
C PHE A 13 -7.27 6.28 4.48
N HIS A 14 -6.05 5.79 4.71
CA HIS A 14 -5.74 4.69 5.62
C HIS A 14 -5.87 5.02 7.12
N HIS A 15 -6.02 6.29 7.49
CA HIS A 15 -6.22 6.73 8.87
C HIS A 15 -7.70 6.84 9.29
N CYS A 16 -8.63 6.88 8.34
CA CYS A 16 -10.06 6.89 8.65
C CYS A 16 -10.51 5.47 8.98
N CYS A 17 -11.23 5.30 10.09
CA CYS A 17 -11.93 4.06 10.41
C CYS A 17 -13.44 4.22 10.14
N SER A 18 -14.20 3.16 10.38
CA SER A 18 -15.66 3.12 10.19
C SER A 18 -16.46 4.13 11.01
N GLU A 19 -15.91 4.61 12.13
CA GLU A 19 -16.59 5.51 13.06
C GLU A 19 -15.99 6.94 13.11
N GLU A 20 -14.75 7.12 12.63
CA GLU A 20 -13.99 8.37 12.81
C GLU A 20 -13.03 8.63 11.64
N GLY A 21 -12.93 9.90 11.21
CA GLY A 21 -11.85 10.37 10.33
C GLY A 21 -10.56 10.67 11.11
N GLY A 22 -9.42 10.74 10.43
CA GLY A 22 -8.13 11.00 11.07
C GLY A 22 -7.02 11.21 10.05
N GLY A 23 -5.92 11.88 10.40
CA GLY A 23 -4.75 12.02 9.51
C GLY A 23 -5.07 12.46 8.07
N PHE A 24 -5.84 13.54 7.90
CA PHE A 24 -6.35 14.02 6.60
C PHE A 24 -7.31 13.07 5.87
N CYS A 25 -7.67 11.94 6.49
CA CYS A 25 -8.52 10.93 5.90
C CYS A 25 -9.99 11.11 6.29
N ALA A 26 -10.87 11.36 5.31
CA ALA A 26 -12.29 11.65 5.54
C ALA A 26 -13.24 10.45 5.42
N TYR A 27 -12.84 9.39 4.71
CA TYR A 27 -13.66 8.18 4.51
C TYR A 27 -12.76 6.95 4.50
N ALA A 28 -13.21 5.83 5.08
CA ALA A 28 -12.45 4.58 5.16
C ALA A 28 -12.52 3.78 3.84
N ASP A 29 -11.89 4.30 2.78
CA ASP A 29 -12.00 3.77 1.41
C ASP A 29 -11.41 2.35 1.26
N ILE A 30 -10.25 2.09 1.85
CA ILE A 30 -9.63 0.75 1.89
C ILE A 30 -10.57 -0.24 2.59
N THR A 31 -11.05 0.12 3.79
CA THR A 31 -12.01 -0.70 4.55
C THR A 31 -13.23 -1.02 3.70
N LEU A 32 -13.88 0.01 3.14
CA LEU A 32 -15.08 -0.14 2.34
C LEU A 32 -14.85 -1.03 1.11
N ALA A 33 -13.74 -0.83 0.39
CA ALA A 33 -13.39 -1.64 -0.77
C ALA A 33 -13.25 -3.13 -0.40
N ILE A 34 -12.58 -3.43 0.71
CA ILE A 34 -12.39 -4.81 1.19
C ILE A 34 -13.72 -5.45 1.60
N TYR A 35 -14.57 -4.73 2.33
CA TYR A 35 -15.92 -5.21 2.67
C TYR A 35 -16.74 -5.51 1.41
N LEU A 36 -16.73 -4.61 0.42
CA LEU A 36 -17.45 -4.82 -0.84
C LEU A 36 -16.90 -6.01 -1.61
N VAL A 37 -15.58 -6.22 -1.61
CA VAL A 37 -14.96 -7.38 -2.25
C VAL A 37 -15.41 -8.68 -1.58
N LEU A 38 -15.29 -8.78 -0.25
CA LEU A 38 -15.67 -9.97 0.51
C LEU A 38 -17.18 -10.28 0.41
N LEU A 39 -18.03 -9.25 0.33
CA LEU A 39 -19.48 -9.42 0.20
C LEU A 39 -19.90 -9.89 -1.20
N ASN A 40 -19.34 -9.30 -2.25
CA ASN A 40 -19.84 -9.47 -3.61
C ASN A 40 -19.12 -10.57 -4.41
N TYR A 41 -17.94 -11.01 -3.98
CA TYR A 41 -17.13 -12.00 -4.70
C TYR A 41 -16.91 -13.25 -3.86
N GLN A 42 -17.77 -14.25 -4.03
CA GLN A 42 -17.72 -15.51 -3.29
C GLN A 42 -16.40 -16.30 -3.42
N ASN A 43 -15.65 -16.04 -4.49
CA ASN A 43 -14.33 -16.61 -4.74
C ASN A 43 -13.20 -15.87 -4.02
N VAL A 44 -13.48 -14.79 -3.29
CA VAL A 44 -12.54 -14.04 -2.46
C VAL A 44 -12.96 -14.17 -1.00
N GLN A 45 -12.14 -14.90 -0.24
CA GLN A 45 -12.32 -15.19 1.18
C GLN A 45 -11.12 -14.72 2.02
N ARG A 46 -10.03 -14.33 1.38
CA ARG A 46 -8.81 -13.84 2.01
C ARG A 46 -8.29 -12.62 1.25
N VAL A 47 -8.26 -11.49 1.93
CA VAL A 47 -7.77 -10.22 1.38
C VAL A 47 -6.52 -9.78 2.14
N MET A 48 -5.49 -9.34 1.42
CA MET A 48 -4.30 -8.78 2.03
C MET A 48 -4.24 -7.28 1.81
N ILE A 49 -3.90 -6.54 2.87
CA ILE A 49 -3.47 -5.16 2.81
C ILE A 49 -1.95 -5.17 2.88
N ILE A 50 -1.32 -4.54 1.90
CA ILE A 50 0.09 -4.18 1.94
C ILE A 50 0.12 -2.67 2.06
N ASP A 51 0.40 -2.15 3.25
CA ASP A 51 0.55 -0.72 3.50
C ASP A 51 2.02 -0.35 3.59
N LEU A 52 2.46 0.50 2.67
CA LEU A 52 3.83 1.03 2.57
C LEU A 52 3.85 2.57 2.60
N ASP A 53 2.78 3.21 3.08
CA ASP A 53 2.80 4.61 3.52
C ASP A 53 3.76 4.79 4.71
N ALA A 54 4.32 5.99 4.88
CA ALA A 54 5.25 6.23 5.98
C ALA A 54 4.58 6.10 7.36
N HIS A 55 3.27 6.35 7.44
CA HIS A 55 2.51 6.30 8.69
C HIS A 55 1.85 4.94 8.87
N GLN A 56 1.63 4.56 10.13
CA GLN A 56 0.81 3.37 10.44
C GLN A 56 -0.62 3.57 9.93
N GLY A 57 -1.17 2.58 9.24
CA GLY A 57 -2.52 2.57 8.68
C GLY A 57 -3.64 2.32 9.70
N ASN A 58 -3.62 3.06 10.81
CA ASN A 58 -4.45 2.77 12.00
C ASN A 58 -5.97 2.72 11.73
N GLY A 59 -6.48 3.38 10.69
CA GLY A 59 -7.90 3.39 10.35
C GLY A 59 -8.41 2.00 9.96
N HIS A 60 -7.83 1.42 8.91
CA HIS A 60 -8.20 0.08 8.46
C HIS A 60 -7.76 -1.00 9.45
N GLU A 61 -6.66 -0.78 10.19
CA GLU A 61 -6.25 -1.68 11.26
C GLU A 61 -7.33 -1.78 12.34
N ARG A 62 -7.86 -0.66 12.85
CA ARG A 62 -8.98 -0.64 13.83
C ARG A 62 -10.18 -1.44 13.31
N ASP A 63 -10.56 -1.23 12.05
CA ASP A 63 -11.72 -1.86 11.44
C ASP A 63 -11.57 -3.38 11.26
N PHE A 64 -10.34 -3.89 11.17
CA PHE A 64 -10.05 -5.31 10.94
C PHE A 64 -9.44 -6.02 12.16
N ILE A 65 -9.44 -5.42 13.35
CA ILE A 65 -9.02 -6.09 14.59
C ILE A 65 -9.78 -7.43 14.74
N GLY A 66 -9.02 -8.51 14.91
CA GLY A 66 -9.56 -9.86 15.15
C GLY A 66 -10.10 -10.58 13.91
N ARG A 67 -10.12 -9.95 12.73
CA ARG A 67 -10.54 -10.59 11.48
C ARG A 67 -9.42 -11.51 10.97
N ARG A 68 -9.80 -12.72 10.53
CA ARG A 68 -8.85 -13.76 10.07
C ARG A 68 -8.79 -13.91 8.55
N ASP A 69 -9.76 -13.31 7.87
CA ASP A 69 -9.90 -13.22 6.42
C ASP A 69 -9.28 -11.94 5.85
N VAL A 70 -8.71 -11.08 6.70
CA VAL A 70 -7.90 -9.93 6.32
C VAL A 70 -6.51 -10.05 6.95
N TYR A 71 -5.47 -9.96 6.13
CA TYR A 71 -4.07 -9.95 6.58
C TYR A 71 -3.47 -8.59 6.31
N ILE A 72 -2.86 -7.98 7.33
CA ILE A 72 -2.25 -6.67 7.22
C ILE A 72 -0.74 -6.81 7.34
N LEU A 73 -0.04 -6.48 6.25
CA LEU A 73 1.36 -6.12 6.25
C LEU A 73 1.43 -4.59 6.29
N ASP A 74 2.03 -4.04 7.35
CA ASP A 74 2.28 -2.61 7.46
C ASP A 74 3.78 -2.36 7.70
N VAL A 75 4.39 -1.51 6.86
CA VAL A 75 5.80 -1.12 6.88
C VAL A 75 5.89 0.40 7.00
N TYR A 76 6.00 0.90 8.22
CA TYR A 76 5.88 2.32 8.54
C TYR A 76 7.00 2.81 9.45
N ASN A 77 7.19 4.12 9.50
CA ASN A 77 8.06 4.78 10.46
C ASN A 77 7.37 4.83 11.83
N LYS A 78 7.90 4.13 12.83
CA LYS A 78 7.28 4.06 14.16
C LYS A 78 7.49 5.31 15.02
N ASP A 79 8.33 6.24 14.58
CA ASP A 79 8.66 7.46 15.33
C ASP A 79 7.67 8.61 15.05
N ILE A 80 6.70 8.41 14.15
CA ILE A 80 5.74 9.44 13.72
C ILE A 80 4.29 9.05 14.04
N TYR A 81 3.34 9.96 13.78
CA TYR A 81 1.90 9.72 13.95
C TYR A 81 1.48 8.38 13.30
N PRO A 82 0.56 7.61 13.88
CA PRO A 82 -0.31 7.89 15.03
C PRO A 82 0.10 7.28 16.38
N GLY A 83 0.97 6.27 16.40
CA GLY A 83 1.32 5.54 17.62
C GLY A 83 0.15 4.77 18.24
N ASP A 84 -0.76 4.22 17.43
CA ASP A 84 -1.99 3.58 17.90
C ASP A 84 -1.76 2.10 18.25
N GLU A 85 -1.32 1.83 19.47
CA GLU A 85 -1.00 0.48 19.95
C GLU A 85 -2.17 -0.52 19.94
N LEU A 86 -3.41 -0.04 20.01
CA LEU A 86 -4.58 -0.92 19.93
C LEU A 86 -4.78 -1.39 18.48
N ALA A 87 -4.75 -0.45 17.53
CA ALA A 87 -4.87 -0.75 16.10
C ALA A 87 -3.78 -1.72 15.64
N LYS A 88 -2.56 -1.55 16.16
CA LYS A 88 -1.42 -2.43 15.85
C LYS A 88 -1.67 -3.92 16.10
N GLN A 89 -2.67 -4.31 16.90
CA GLN A 89 -3.05 -5.70 17.14
C GLN A 89 -3.64 -6.39 15.90
N ALA A 90 -4.15 -5.63 14.92
CA ALA A 90 -4.62 -6.15 13.64
C ALA A 90 -3.47 -6.48 12.67
N ILE A 91 -2.29 -5.89 12.87
CA ILE A 91 -1.16 -6.05 11.98
C ILE A 91 -0.60 -7.46 12.11
N SER A 92 -0.81 -8.27 11.08
CA SER A 92 -0.33 -9.66 11.01
C SER A 92 1.19 -9.71 10.80
N ARG A 93 1.73 -8.78 10.00
CA ARG A 93 3.16 -8.62 9.78
C ARG A 93 3.54 -7.15 9.92
N ARG A 94 4.04 -6.80 11.10
CA ARG A 94 4.47 -5.44 11.45
C ARG A 94 5.94 -5.26 11.18
N VAL A 95 6.30 -4.24 10.40
CA VAL A 95 7.69 -3.87 10.12
C VAL A 95 7.89 -2.42 10.50
N GLU A 96 8.45 -2.20 11.67
CA GLU A 96 8.73 -0.84 12.16
C GLU A 96 10.09 -0.37 11.61
N LEU A 97 10.08 0.81 10.98
CA LEU A 97 11.25 1.52 10.49
C LEU A 97 11.59 2.67 11.42
N PHE A 98 12.86 3.06 11.41
CA PHE A 98 13.31 4.26 12.10
C PHE A 98 13.34 5.44 11.15
N SER A 99 13.22 6.64 11.70
CA SER A 99 13.42 7.85 10.91
C SER A 99 14.77 7.82 10.19
N PHE A 100 14.78 8.32 8.96
CA PHE A 100 15.90 8.36 8.04
C PHE A 100 16.39 7.02 7.50
N THR A 101 15.63 5.92 7.66
CA THR A 101 15.90 4.68 6.92
C THR A 101 16.01 4.98 5.41
N GLU A 102 17.07 4.46 4.79
CA GLU A 102 17.42 4.68 3.38
C GLU A 102 17.03 3.49 2.48
N ASP A 103 17.24 3.64 1.17
CA ASP A 103 16.82 2.70 0.12
C ASP A 103 17.20 1.24 0.39
N GLU A 104 18.47 0.96 0.72
CA GLU A 104 18.96 -0.42 0.84
C GLU A 104 18.22 -1.21 1.93
N GLU A 105 18.14 -0.63 3.14
CA GLU A 105 17.43 -1.25 4.26
C GLU A 105 15.93 -1.37 3.97
N TYR A 106 15.33 -0.29 3.46
CA TYR A 106 13.90 -0.23 3.15
C TYR A 106 13.50 -1.28 2.12
N LEU A 107 14.17 -1.31 0.96
CA LEU A 107 13.85 -2.23 -0.12
C LEU A 107 14.12 -3.68 0.28
N HIS A 108 15.17 -3.94 1.06
CA HIS A 108 15.43 -5.27 1.61
C HIS A 108 14.28 -5.74 2.51
N LYS A 109 13.80 -4.88 3.42
CA LYS A 109 12.67 -5.17 4.29
C LYS A 109 11.39 -5.37 3.49
N VAL A 110 11.03 -4.45 2.58
CA VAL A 110 9.84 -4.58 1.73
C VAL A 110 9.87 -5.90 0.96
N ASN A 111 10.97 -6.19 0.25
CA ASN A 111 11.10 -7.42 -0.52
C ASN A 111 10.91 -8.68 0.35
N THR A 112 11.56 -8.73 1.50
CA THR A 112 11.50 -9.87 2.43
C THR A 112 10.11 -10.04 3.03
N HIS A 113 9.50 -8.95 3.47
CA HIS A 113 8.23 -9.00 4.20
C HIS A 113 7.02 -9.18 3.30
N VAL A 114 7.02 -8.61 2.08
CA VAL A 114 6.00 -8.89 1.06
C VAL A 114 6.04 -10.37 0.65
N GLU A 115 7.23 -10.95 0.46
CA GLU A 115 7.38 -12.38 0.15
C GLU A 115 6.77 -13.25 1.25
N GLY A 116 7.16 -13.00 2.49
CA GLY A 116 6.69 -13.77 3.63
C GLY A 116 5.18 -13.65 3.84
N ALA A 117 4.62 -12.43 3.72
CA ALA A 117 3.18 -12.22 3.84
C ALA A 117 2.40 -13.04 2.80
N LEU A 118 2.81 -12.97 1.52
CA LEU A 118 2.16 -13.70 0.43
C LEU A 118 2.22 -15.22 0.63
N ASN A 119 3.35 -15.74 1.12
CA ASN A 119 3.56 -17.16 1.38
C ASN A 119 2.86 -17.67 2.64
N GLU A 120 2.59 -16.82 3.62
CA GLU A 120 1.85 -17.19 4.82
C GLU A 120 0.34 -17.21 4.56
N PHE A 121 -0.18 -16.14 3.95
CA PHE A 121 -1.63 -15.90 3.92
C PHE A 121 -2.32 -16.41 2.65
N HIS A 122 -1.60 -16.53 1.54
CA HIS A 122 -2.15 -16.93 0.25
C HIS A 122 -3.43 -16.14 -0.13
N PRO A 123 -3.38 -14.80 -0.25
CA PRO A 123 -4.56 -13.98 -0.51
C PRO A 123 -5.15 -14.24 -1.90
N GLN A 124 -6.44 -13.98 -2.03
CA GLN A 124 -7.17 -14.01 -3.30
C GLN A 124 -7.38 -12.61 -3.88
N PHE A 125 -7.07 -11.57 -3.10
CA PHE A 125 -7.09 -10.17 -3.52
C PHE A 125 -6.11 -9.36 -2.66
N VAL A 126 -5.43 -8.40 -3.27
CA VAL A 126 -4.48 -7.51 -2.59
C VAL A 126 -4.93 -6.06 -2.75
N VAL A 127 -4.99 -5.33 -1.64
CA VAL A 127 -4.99 -3.87 -1.63
C VAL A 127 -3.58 -3.41 -1.31
N TYR A 128 -2.98 -2.62 -2.19
CA TYR A 128 -1.65 -2.06 -2.02
C TYR A 128 -1.76 -0.55 -1.79
N ASN A 129 -1.43 -0.09 -0.57
CA ASN A 129 -1.34 1.32 -0.25
C ASN A 129 0.10 1.82 -0.45
N ALA A 130 0.29 2.66 -1.47
CA ALA A 130 1.60 3.02 -2.02
C ALA A 130 1.99 4.47 -1.72
N GLY A 131 1.85 4.90 -0.45
CA GLY A 131 2.20 6.24 0.03
C GLY A 131 3.59 6.70 -0.43
N THR A 132 3.71 7.95 -0.87
CA THR A 132 5.01 8.53 -1.32
C THR A 132 5.65 9.43 -0.29
N ASP A 133 5.03 9.59 0.88
CA ASP A 133 5.58 10.35 2.01
C ASP A 133 6.80 9.68 2.66
N ILE A 134 7.15 8.45 2.26
CA ILE A 134 8.46 7.84 2.55
C ILE A 134 9.64 8.54 1.84
N MET A 135 9.35 9.42 0.87
CA MET A 135 10.36 10.07 0.04
C MET A 135 11.23 11.01 0.87
N ILE A 136 12.54 10.98 0.61
CA ILE A 136 13.51 11.92 1.21
C ILE A 136 13.03 13.37 1.08
N GLY A 137 13.04 14.08 2.20
CA GLY A 137 12.59 15.47 2.28
C GLY A 137 11.08 15.66 2.42
N ASP A 138 10.30 14.59 2.56
CA ASP A 138 8.89 14.70 2.92
C ASP A 138 8.77 15.24 4.36
N SER A 139 7.84 16.17 4.57
CA SER A 139 7.71 16.88 5.84
C SER A 139 7.10 16.04 6.96
N LEU A 140 6.42 14.93 6.64
CA LEU A 140 5.66 14.14 7.60
C LEU A 140 6.22 12.72 7.77
N GLY A 141 6.66 12.06 6.68
CA GLY A 141 7.05 10.65 6.75
C GLY A 141 8.44 10.36 7.34
N LEU A 142 9.35 11.34 7.32
CA LEU A 142 10.70 11.27 7.92
C LEU A 142 11.55 10.03 7.53
N LEU A 143 11.30 9.42 6.38
CA LEU A 143 12.20 8.43 5.77
C LEU A 143 13.10 9.07 4.72
N SER A 144 14.15 8.36 4.29
CA SER A 144 15.16 8.86 3.35
C SER A 144 15.13 8.11 2.02
N ILE A 145 13.94 7.73 1.55
CA ILE A 145 13.81 6.91 0.34
C ILE A 145 13.91 7.79 -0.91
N SER A 146 14.76 7.38 -1.85
CA SER A 146 14.90 8.09 -3.12
C SER A 146 13.67 7.87 -4.01
N LYS A 147 13.48 8.74 -5.00
CA LYS A 147 12.45 8.56 -6.04
C LYS A 147 12.58 7.21 -6.75
N LYS A 148 13.83 6.78 -7.00
CA LYS A 148 14.12 5.48 -7.59
C LYS A 148 13.72 4.34 -6.64
N GLY A 149 14.00 4.48 -5.35
CA GLY A 149 13.60 3.53 -4.32
C GLY A 149 12.08 3.33 -4.29
N ILE A 150 11.29 4.40 -4.43
CA ILE A 150 9.82 4.29 -4.50
C ILE A 150 9.37 3.51 -5.75
N ILE A 151 9.94 3.81 -6.92
CA ILE A 151 9.61 3.09 -8.17
C ILE A 151 9.98 1.59 -8.04
N GLU A 152 11.14 1.30 -7.44
CA GLU A 152 11.61 -0.06 -7.21
C GLU A 152 10.74 -0.81 -6.20
N ARG A 153 10.31 -0.15 -5.12
CA ARG A 153 9.33 -0.68 -4.14
C ARG A 153 8.04 -1.11 -4.83
N ASP A 154 7.47 -0.24 -5.66
CA ASP A 154 6.24 -0.55 -6.39
C ASP A 154 6.45 -1.75 -7.33
N GLU A 155 7.57 -1.78 -8.07
CA GLU A 155 7.92 -2.92 -8.93
C GLU A 155 8.03 -4.23 -8.14
N ILE A 156 8.63 -4.21 -6.94
CA ILE A 156 8.76 -5.38 -6.06
C ILE A 156 7.37 -5.93 -5.69
N VAL A 157 6.47 -5.07 -5.21
CA VAL A 157 5.12 -5.47 -4.79
C VAL A 157 4.35 -6.03 -5.98
N TRP A 158 4.28 -5.28 -7.07
CA TRP A 158 3.54 -5.68 -8.27
C TRP A 158 4.08 -6.98 -8.87
N SER A 159 5.40 -7.12 -9.00
CA SER A 159 6.01 -8.34 -9.54
C SER A 159 5.61 -9.58 -8.74
N LYS A 160 5.69 -9.53 -7.41
CA LYS A 160 5.39 -10.68 -6.54
C LYS A 160 3.92 -11.06 -6.55
N VAL A 161 3.04 -10.07 -6.59
CA VAL A 161 1.59 -10.27 -6.58
C VAL A 161 1.11 -10.79 -7.94
N ARG A 162 1.60 -10.18 -9.04
CA ARG A 162 1.25 -10.56 -10.42
C ARG A 162 1.80 -11.93 -10.81
N GLN A 163 3.03 -12.29 -10.40
CA GLN A 163 3.58 -13.63 -10.62
C GLN A 163 2.74 -14.75 -10.01
N ARG A 164 1.98 -14.44 -8.94
CA ARG A 164 1.05 -15.37 -8.29
C ARG A 164 -0.35 -15.36 -8.90
N GLY A 165 -0.60 -14.54 -9.92
CA GLY A 165 -1.92 -14.37 -10.53
C GLY A 165 -2.96 -13.73 -9.62
N ILE A 166 -2.52 -13.03 -8.56
CA ILE A 166 -3.43 -12.45 -7.57
C ILE A 166 -3.89 -11.08 -8.09
N PRO A 167 -5.21 -10.81 -8.11
CA PRO A 167 -5.69 -9.48 -8.47
C PRO A 167 -5.31 -8.43 -7.43
N ILE A 168 -4.89 -7.25 -7.90
CA ILE A 168 -4.33 -6.18 -7.07
C ILE A 168 -5.01 -4.83 -7.33
N MET A 169 -5.35 -4.11 -6.27
CA MET A 169 -5.78 -2.70 -6.33
C MET A 169 -4.74 -1.84 -5.64
N MET A 170 -4.15 -0.88 -6.35
CA MET A 170 -3.23 0.10 -5.79
C MET A 170 -3.95 1.42 -5.50
N VAL A 171 -3.65 2.00 -4.34
CA VAL A 171 -4.03 3.35 -3.92
C VAL A 171 -2.76 4.11 -3.50
N THR A 172 -2.78 5.44 -3.50
CA THR A 172 -1.53 6.23 -3.41
C THR A 172 -1.34 7.00 -2.10
N SER A 173 -2.38 7.18 -1.27
CA SER A 173 -2.30 7.78 0.09
C SER A 173 -1.45 9.06 0.16
N GLY A 174 -0.51 9.12 1.12
CA GLY A 174 0.30 10.26 1.46
C GLY A 174 1.37 10.61 0.42
N GLY A 175 1.97 11.77 0.63
CA GLY A 175 2.94 12.35 -0.29
C GLY A 175 2.76 13.84 -0.38
N TYR A 176 3.59 14.58 0.34
CA TYR A 176 3.35 16.00 0.60
C TYR A 176 4.34 16.91 -0.15
N GLN A 177 5.10 16.32 -1.07
CA GLN A 177 6.05 17.03 -1.92
C GLN A 177 5.46 17.30 -3.31
N ARG A 178 5.85 18.43 -3.93
CA ARG A 178 5.46 18.75 -5.31
C ARG A 178 5.86 17.69 -6.33
N SER A 179 6.92 16.92 -6.04
CA SER A 179 7.38 15.85 -6.93
C SER A 179 6.59 14.55 -6.81
N THR A 180 5.69 14.40 -5.83
CA THR A 180 4.90 13.17 -5.63
C THR A 180 4.16 12.75 -6.90
N ALA A 181 3.45 13.68 -7.56
CA ALA A 181 2.69 13.37 -8.76
C ALA A 181 3.57 12.81 -9.90
N ALA A 182 4.78 13.37 -10.08
CA ALA A 182 5.74 12.87 -11.07
C ALA A 182 6.24 11.47 -10.71
N VAL A 183 6.55 11.21 -9.43
CA VAL A 183 7.01 9.90 -8.96
C VAL A 183 5.93 8.82 -9.14
N ILE A 184 4.67 9.13 -8.83
CA ILE A 184 3.54 8.22 -9.06
C ILE A 184 3.41 7.91 -10.56
N ALA A 185 3.50 8.93 -11.43
CA ALA A 185 3.43 8.74 -12.87
C ALA A 185 4.59 7.86 -13.38
N ASP A 186 5.83 8.15 -12.95
CA ASP A 186 7.02 7.38 -13.31
C ASP A 186 6.91 5.92 -12.85
N SER A 187 6.35 5.68 -11.66
CA SER A 187 6.07 4.33 -11.16
C SER A 187 5.07 3.59 -12.05
N ILE A 188 3.93 4.20 -12.38
CA ILE A 188 2.92 3.59 -13.27
C ILE A 188 3.50 3.29 -14.65
N ILE A 189 4.29 4.21 -15.21
CA ILE A 189 4.99 4.01 -16.49
C ILE A 189 5.97 2.83 -16.37
N ASN A 190 6.74 2.74 -15.28
CA ASN A 190 7.65 1.61 -15.04
C ASN A 190 6.88 0.28 -14.99
N LEU A 191 5.76 0.22 -14.25
CA LEU A 191 4.93 -0.98 -14.18
C LEU A 191 4.41 -1.41 -15.57
N ASN A 192 4.02 -0.46 -16.42
CA ASN A 192 3.61 -0.73 -17.79
C ASN A 192 4.78 -1.24 -18.64
N ASN A 193 5.96 -0.60 -18.54
CA ASN A 193 7.17 -1.01 -19.28
C ASN A 193 7.70 -2.39 -18.87
N LYS A 194 7.33 -2.87 -17.68
CA LYS A 194 7.66 -4.20 -17.15
C LYS A 194 6.57 -5.25 -17.41
N ASP A 195 5.54 -4.91 -18.20
CA ASP A 195 4.38 -5.75 -18.48
C ASP A 195 3.61 -6.20 -17.22
N LEU A 196 3.76 -5.48 -16.10
CA LEU A 196 3.04 -5.77 -14.85
C LEU A 196 1.60 -5.24 -14.90
N ILE A 197 1.40 -4.14 -15.63
CA ILE A 197 0.10 -3.59 -16.03
C ILE A 197 0.09 -3.38 -17.54
N SER A 198 -1.11 -3.16 -18.11
CA SER A 198 -1.26 -2.84 -19.53
C SER A 198 -2.11 -1.59 -19.69
N LEU A 199 -1.49 -0.48 -20.07
CA LEU A 199 -2.19 0.74 -20.43
C LEU A 199 -2.62 0.62 -21.90
N SER A 200 -3.81 0.06 -22.14
CA SER A 200 -4.41 0.00 -23.47
C SER A 200 -4.90 1.39 -23.90
N GLY A 201 -4.00 2.18 -24.48
CA GLY A 201 -4.30 3.48 -25.05
C GLY A 201 -3.00 4.20 -25.36
N GLY A 202 -2.70 4.37 -26.66
CA GLY A 202 -1.48 5.07 -27.08
C GLY A 202 -1.33 6.40 -26.35
N ILE A 203 -0.11 6.70 -25.93
CA ILE A 203 0.27 8.03 -25.47
C ILE A 203 -0.12 8.99 -26.60
N VAL A 204 -1.24 9.68 -26.45
CA VAL A 204 -1.49 10.88 -27.23
C VAL A 204 -0.50 11.89 -26.66
N SER A 205 0.60 12.06 -27.37
CA SER A 205 1.47 13.22 -27.16
C SER A 205 0.60 14.46 -27.29
N LEU A 206 0.57 15.27 -26.23
CA LEU A 206 0.07 16.63 -26.30
C LEU A 206 0.97 17.47 -27.22
#